data_AF-A0A9P5WY27-F1
#
_entry.id   AF-A0A9P5WY27-F1
#
_cell.length_a   1.000
_cell.length_b   1.000
_cell.length_c   1.000
_cell.angle_alpha   90.00
_cell.angle_beta   90.00
_cell.angle_gamma   90.00
#
_symmetry.space_group_name_H-M   'P 1'
#
loop_
_entity.id
_entity.type
_entity.pdbx_description
1 polymer ?
#
loop_
_entity_poly.entity_id
_entity_poly.type
_entity_poly.pdbx_seq_one_letter_code
_entity_poly.pdbx_strand_id
1 'polypeptide(L)'
;MGPESNSANVWAFPKLNLSNYLSWSGHMQAALDSHQLWWGFINVSEEPAPLKPSPNPPGDMYTQAYSHWEKSQAEYKSWVWKDCSVMGILKGAIEEAQWPYIKEAKMLYKIWKALYDLYFML
;
A
#
# COMPACT_ATOMS: atom_id res chain seq x y z
N MET A 1 0.74 9.28 -38.23
CA MET A 1 0.97 8.41 -37.05
C MET A 1 1.08 9.35 -35.87
N GLY A 2 0.04 9.41 -35.03
CA GLY A 2 0.06 10.25 -33.82
C GLY A 2 0.98 9.63 -32.77
N PRO A 3 1.60 10.43 -31.89
CA PRO A 3 2.43 9.90 -30.83
C PRO A 3 1.55 9.01 -29.93
N GLU A 4 1.94 7.75 -29.84
CA GLU A 4 1.41 6.81 -28.87
C GLU A 4 1.56 7.46 -27.50
N SER A 5 0.43 7.87 -26.91
CA SER A 5 0.37 8.37 -25.54
C SER A 5 0.74 7.19 -24.65
N ASN A 6 2.03 7.07 -24.41
CA ASN A 6 2.64 6.05 -23.58
C ASN A 6 2.12 6.29 -22.16
N SER A 7 0.97 5.70 -21.87
CA SER A 7 0.33 5.68 -20.55
C SER A 7 1.06 4.68 -19.64
N ALA A 8 2.37 4.58 -19.82
CA ALA A 8 3.23 3.59 -19.20
C ALA A 8 3.87 4.22 -17.96
N ASN A 9 3.35 3.81 -16.80
CA ASN A 9 3.85 4.10 -15.47
C ASN A 9 3.76 5.56 -15.01
N VAL A 10 2.54 5.96 -14.61
CA VAL A 10 2.28 7.13 -13.73
C VAL A 10 3.12 7.08 -12.43
N TRP A 11 3.72 5.93 -12.12
CA TRP A 11 4.51 5.65 -10.91
C TRP A 11 5.86 5.00 -11.22
N ALA A 12 6.58 5.48 -12.23
CA ALA A 12 7.91 4.96 -12.57
C ALA A 12 8.95 5.36 -11.51
N PHE A 13 9.10 4.55 -10.47
CA PHE A 13 10.24 4.67 -9.55
C PHE A 13 11.47 3.97 -10.14
N PRO A 14 12.67 4.55 -9.98
CA PRO A 14 13.89 3.80 -10.27
C PRO A 14 13.94 2.57 -9.37
N LYS A 15 14.54 1.49 -9.88
CA LYS A 15 14.72 0.28 -9.06
C LYS A 15 15.53 0.57 -7.81
N LEU A 16 15.06 0.05 -6.69
CA LEU A 16 15.72 0.19 -5.40
C LEU A 16 17.08 -0.50 -5.38
N ASN A 17 18.10 0.21 -4.92
CA ASN A 17 19.45 -0.28 -4.70
C ASN A 17 20.09 0.41 -3.50
N LEU A 18 21.30 -0.03 -3.13
CA LEU A 18 22.00 0.46 -1.95
C LEU A 18 22.31 1.97 -2.04
N SER A 19 22.65 2.48 -3.22
CA SER A 19 23.08 3.88 -3.40
C SER A 19 21.91 4.87 -3.43
N ASN A 20 20.70 4.41 -3.77
CA ASN A 20 19.52 5.27 -3.85
C ASN A 20 18.52 5.08 -2.71
N TYR A 21 18.71 4.12 -1.80
CA TYR A 21 17.70 3.77 -0.79
C TYR A 21 17.13 4.98 -0.02
N LEU A 22 17.99 5.87 0.49
CA LEU A 22 17.54 7.00 1.32
C LEU A 22 16.66 7.98 0.54
N SER A 23 17.05 8.38 -0.67
CA SER A 23 16.25 9.28 -1.51
C SER A 23 15.03 8.58 -2.09
N TRP A 24 15.18 7.31 -2.49
CA TRP A 24 14.11 6.49 -3.04
C TRP A 24 12.98 6.28 -2.02
N SER A 25 13.32 5.90 -0.79
CA SER A 25 12.33 5.63 0.27
C SER A 25 11.54 6.90 0.58
N GLY A 26 12.21 8.05 0.72
CA GLY A 26 11.56 9.34 0.91
C GLY A 26 10.62 9.74 -0.24
N HIS A 27 11.04 9.53 -1.50
CA HIS A 27 10.18 9.84 -2.67
C HIS A 27 8.98 8.89 -2.77
N MET A 28 9.18 7.59 -2.53
CA MET A 28 8.09 6.60 -2.54
C MET A 28 7.06 6.93 -1.46
N GLN A 29 7.54 7.21 -0.26
CA GLN A 29 6.74 7.67 0.88
C GLN A 29 5.90 8.90 0.53
N ALA A 30 6.53 9.97 0.03
CA ALA A 30 5.83 11.20 -0.33
C ALA A 30 4.78 10.98 -1.43
N ALA A 31 5.06 10.12 -2.40
CA ALA A 31 4.14 9.86 -3.50
C ALA A 31 2.92 9.03 -3.06
N LEU A 32 3.12 8.03 -2.18
CA LEU A 32 2.03 7.23 -1.63
C LEU A 32 1.12 8.08 -0.74
N ASP A 33 1.70 8.99 0.05
CA ASP A 33 0.96 9.99 0.83
C ASP A 33 0.16 10.94 -0.07
N SER A 34 0.77 11.47 -1.14
CA SER A 34 0.12 12.47 -2.00
C SER A 34 -1.11 11.93 -2.74
N HIS A 35 -1.19 10.61 -2.95
CA HIS A 35 -2.31 9.97 -3.63
C HIS A 35 -3.30 9.32 -2.65
N GLN A 36 -3.14 9.58 -1.34
CA GLN A 36 -3.98 9.00 -0.29
C GLN A 36 -4.07 7.47 -0.38
N LEU A 37 -3.04 6.83 -0.95
CA LEU A 37 -2.94 5.38 -1.01
C LEU A 37 -2.60 4.79 0.37
N TRP A 38 -2.34 5.66 1.36
CA TRP A 38 -2.31 5.30 2.77
C TRP A 38 -3.39 5.98 3.60
N TRP A 39 -3.86 5.23 4.59
CA TRP A 39 -4.67 5.72 5.70
C TRP A 39 -3.83 6.09 6.92
N GLY A 40 -2.58 5.61 7.01
CA GLY A 40 -1.66 5.91 8.10
C GLY A 40 -0.44 6.65 7.60
N PHE A 41 -0.14 7.79 8.21
CA PHE A 41 1.15 8.45 8.06
C PHE A 41 2.27 7.44 8.28
N ILE A 42 3.36 7.55 7.51
CA ILE A 42 4.60 6.77 7.69
C ILE A 42 5.13 6.79 9.14
N ASN A 43 4.68 7.76 9.94
CA ASN A 43 5.07 7.96 11.33
C ASN A 43 4.13 7.32 12.38
N VAL A 44 3.05 6.62 12.00
CA VAL A 44 2.17 5.94 12.97
C VAL A 44 2.40 4.44 12.86
N SER A 45 3.17 3.89 13.80
CA SER A 45 3.76 2.55 13.73
C SER A 45 2.79 1.38 13.84
N GLU A 46 1.47 1.61 13.98
CA GLU A 46 0.57 0.58 14.48
C GLU A 46 -0.83 0.55 13.86
N GLU A 47 -1.14 1.23 12.74
CA GLU A 47 -2.48 1.04 12.16
C GLU A 47 -2.65 -0.39 11.64
N PRO A 48 -3.50 -1.22 12.28
CA PRO A 48 -3.74 -2.57 11.80
C PRO A 48 -4.68 -2.51 10.60
N ALA A 49 -4.63 -3.55 9.76
CA ALA A 49 -5.65 -3.76 8.75
C ALA A 49 -7.06 -3.72 9.41
N PRO A 50 -8.04 -3.02 8.81
CA PRO A 50 -9.40 -3.01 9.33
C PRO A 50 -9.93 -4.44 9.37
N LEU A 51 -10.75 -4.74 10.38
CA LEU A 51 -11.39 -6.03 10.49
C LEU A 51 -12.28 -6.27 9.27
N LYS A 52 -12.15 -7.46 8.67
CA LYS A 52 -13.01 -7.86 7.55
C LYS A 52 -14.47 -7.89 8.02
N PRO A 53 -15.36 -7.06 7.45
CA PRO A 53 -16.76 -7.02 7.85
C PRO A 53 -17.48 -8.32 7.46
N SER A 54 -18.56 -8.64 8.18
CA SER A 54 -19.44 -9.79 7.89
C SER A 54 -19.89 -9.75 6.41
N PRO A 55 -19.85 -10.88 5.67
CA PRO A 55 -20.35 -10.92 4.31
C PRO A 55 -21.87 -10.74 4.24
N ASN A 56 -22.59 -11.10 5.30
CA ASN A 56 -24.04 -11.02 5.36
C ASN A 56 -24.46 -9.69 5.99
N PRO A 57 -25.41 -8.96 5.37
CA PRO A 57 -25.98 -7.76 5.98
C PRO A 57 -26.84 -8.13 7.18
N PRO A 58 -27.01 -7.20 8.14
CA PRO A 58 -28.06 -7.32 9.14
C PRO A 58 -29.44 -7.29 8.46
N GLY A 59 -30.43 -7.95 9.07
CA GLY A 59 -31.69 -8.29 8.40
C GLY A 59 -32.54 -7.12 7.92
N ASP A 60 -32.51 -5.97 8.60
CA ASP A 60 -33.30 -4.79 8.25
C ASP A 60 -32.41 -3.65 7.73
N MET A 61 -32.65 -3.24 6.48
CA MET A 61 -31.90 -2.22 5.75
C MET A 61 -32.07 -0.80 6.30
N TYR A 62 -33.14 -0.52 7.06
CA TYR A 62 -33.41 0.80 7.61
C TYR A 62 -32.80 1.01 9.00
N THR A 63 -32.02 0.04 9.48
CA THR A 63 -31.40 0.11 10.81
C THR A 63 -30.03 0.78 10.77
N GLN A 64 -29.65 1.41 11.89
CA GLN A 64 -28.27 1.89 12.07
C GLN A 64 -27.25 0.76 11.88
N ALA A 65 -27.58 -0.47 12.28
CA ALA A 65 -26.71 -1.64 12.10
C ALA A 65 -26.40 -1.89 10.61
N TYR A 66 -27.38 -1.72 9.72
CA TYR A 66 -27.16 -1.83 8.28
C TYR A 66 -26.26 -0.71 7.75
N SER A 67 -26.50 0.54 8.13
CA SER A 67 -25.64 1.67 7.73
C SER A 67 -24.20 1.50 8.22
N HIS A 68 -24.01 1.01 9.44
CA HIS A 68 -22.67 0.68 9.97
C HIS A 68 -22.01 -0.45 9.18
N TRP A 69 -22.73 -1.52 8.88
CA TRP A 69 -22.24 -2.63 8.06
C TRP A 69 -21.82 -2.16 6.67
N GLU A 70 -22.65 -1.35 6.00
CA GLU A 70 -22.37 -0.81 4.67
C GLU A 70 -21.12 0.08 4.68
N LYS A 71 -21.01 0.97 5.68
CA LYS A 71 -19.82 1.81 5.87
C LYS A 71 -18.56 0.95 6.08
N SER A 72 -18.62 -0.05 6.94
CA SER A 72 -17.49 -0.96 7.16
C SER A 72 -17.12 -1.77 5.91
N GLN A 73 -18.10 -2.16 5.09
CA GLN A 73 -17.85 -2.79 3.79
C GLN A 73 -17.11 -1.85 2.83
N ALA A 74 -17.54 -0.59 2.73
CA ALA A 74 -16.91 0.41 1.89
C ALA A 74 -15.47 0.73 2.35
N GLU A 75 -15.27 0.91 3.65
CA GLU A 75 -13.95 1.15 4.26
C GLU A 75 -13.00 -0.03 4.02
N TYR A 76 -13.45 -1.27 4.25
CA TYR A 76 -12.64 -2.46 4.02
C TYR A 76 -12.27 -2.62 2.53
N LYS A 77 -13.23 -2.42 1.61
CA LYS A 77 -12.95 -2.47 0.16
C LYS A 77 -11.96 -1.39 -0.27
N SER A 78 -12.12 -0.16 0.24
CA SER A 78 -11.17 0.93 -0.01
C SER A 78 -9.78 0.58 0.49
N TRP A 79 -9.68 0.02 1.70
CA TRP A 79 -8.42 -0.45 2.27
C TRP A 79 -7.77 -1.53 1.40
N VAL A 80 -8.50 -2.57 0.99
CA VAL A 80 -7.98 -3.64 0.12
C VAL A 80 -7.45 -3.09 -1.20
N TRP A 81 -8.20 -2.16 -1.82
CA TRP A 81 -7.76 -1.56 -3.08
C TRP A 81 -6.45 -0.78 -2.91
N LYS A 82 -6.35 0.03 -1.85
CA LYS A 82 -5.14 0.80 -1.53
C LYS A 82 -3.95 -0.12 -1.24
N ASP A 83 -4.14 -1.16 -0.42
CA ASP A 83 -3.11 -2.15 -0.11
C ASP A 83 -2.58 -2.84 -1.38
N CYS A 84 -3.49 -3.25 -2.26
CA CYS A 84 -3.13 -3.83 -3.56
C CYS A 84 -2.35 -2.83 -4.45
N SER A 85 -2.76 -1.56 -4.48
CA SER A 85 -2.06 -0.51 -5.23
C SER A 85 -0.64 -0.28 -4.71
N VAL A 86 -0.47 -0.16 -3.39
CA VAL A 86 0.83 0.00 -2.73
C VAL A 86 1.73 -1.20 -3.04
N MET A 87 1.25 -2.43 -2.87
CA MET A 87 2.01 -3.64 -3.17
C MET A 87 2.39 -3.73 -4.66
N GLY A 88 1.50 -3.31 -5.55
CA GLY A 88 1.78 -3.22 -6.99
C GLY A 88 2.90 -2.23 -7.31
N ILE A 89 2.84 -1.03 -6.75
CA ILE A 89 3.87 0.01 -6.91
C ILE A 89 5.21 -0.48 -6.36
N LEU A 90 5.23 -1.03 -5.14
CA LEU A 90 6.43 -1.56 -4.51
C LEU A 90 7.04 -2.68 -5.35
N LYS A 91 6.24 -3.66 -5.79
CA LYS A 91 6.71 -4.75 -6.65
C LYS A 91 7.33 -4.22 -7.95
N GLY A 92 6.77 -3.16 -8.52
CA GLY A 92 7.33 -2.49 -9.70
C GLY A 92 8.63 -1.75 -9.41
N ALA A 93 8.83 -1.27 -8.19
CA ALA A 93 9.93 -0.38 -7.82
C ALA A 93 11.11 -1.07 -7.14
N ILE A 94 11.01 -2.37 -6.83
CA ILE A 94 12.09 -3.19 -6.25
C ILE A 94 12.58 -4.25 -7.25
N GLU A 95 13.73 -4.87 -6.97
CA GLU A 95 14.22 -6.03 -7.72
C GLU A 95 13.44 -7.31 -7.36
N GLU A 96 13.33 -8.25 -8.30
CA GLU A 96 12.61 -9.51 -8.08
C GLU A 96 13.14 -10.29 -6.87
N ALA A 97 14.46 -10.26 -6.66
CA ALA A 97 15.13 -10.88 -5.52
C ALA A 97 14.73 -10.27 -4.16
N GLN A 98 14.21 -9.04 -4.13
CA GLN A 98 13.82 -8.34 -2.90
C GLN A 98 12.36 -8.63 -2.52
N TRP A 99 11.53 -9.06 -3.48
CA TRP A 99 10.10 -9.32 -3.26
C TRP A 99 9.78 -10.33 -2.15
N PRO A 100 10.50 -11.46 -2.00
CA PRO A 100 10.24 -12.43 -0.94
C PRO A 100 10.33 -11.85 0.48
N TYR A 101 11.09 -10.78 0.69
CA TYR A 101 11.29 -10.17 2.01
C TYR A 101 10.15 -9.24 2.43
N ILE A 102 9.34 -8.76 1.48
CA ILE A 102 8.28 -7.78 1.76
C ILE A 102 6.87 -8.30 1.50
N LYS A 103 6.69 -9.34 0.66
CA LYS A 103 5.36 -9.78 0.20
C LYS A 103 4.42 -10.26 1.33
N GLU A 104 4.98 -10.74 2.43
CA GLU A 104 4.24 -11.22 3.60
C GLU A 104 4.04 -10.14 4.68
N ALA A 105 4.59 -8.95 4.47
CA ALA A 105 4.50 -7.87 5.44
C ALA A 105 3.07 -7.34 5.50
N LYS A 106 2.39 -7.64 6.60
CA LYS A 106 1.02 -7.15 6.88
C LYS A 106 0.97 -5.72 7.42
N MET A 107 2.14 -5.12 7.66
CA MET A 107 2.26 -3.78 8.21
C MET A 107 3.33 -3.04 7.46
N LEU A 108 3.08 -1.77 7.22
CA LEU A 108 3.91 -0.96 6.37
C LEU A 108 5.33 -0.76 6.93
N TYR A 109 5.45 -0.47 8.22
CA TYR A 109 6.76 -0.32 8.83
C TYR A 109 7.61 -1.59 8.68
N LYS A 110 6.97 -2.78 8.57
CA LYS A 110 7.69 -4.03 8.31
C LYS A 110 8.23 -4.10 6.90
N ILE A 111 7.53 -3.53 5.91
CA ILE A 111 8.05 -3.37 4.55
C ILE A 111 9.28 -2.48 4.59
N TRP A 112 9.18 -1.29 5.16
CA TRP A 112 10.29 -0.34 5.22
C TRP A 112 11.48 -0.89 5.99
N LYS A 113 11.22 -1.53 7.13
CA LYS A 113 12.25 -2.19 7.93
C LYS A 113 12.91 -3.33 7.16
N ALA A 114 12.15 -4.21 6.51
CA ALA A 114 12.71 -5.31 5.72
C ALA A 114 13.59 -4.79 4.58
N LEU A 115 13.16 -3.72 3.89
CA LEU A 115 13.98 -3.07 2.87
C LEU A 115 15.22 -2.39 3.47
N TYR A 116 15.11 -1.75 4.63
CA TYR A 116 16.27 -1.16 5.33
C TYR A 116 17.29 -2.24 5.72
N ASP A 117 16.83 -3.31 6.37
CA ASP A 117 17.67 -4.40 6.85
C ASP A 117 18.43 -5.08 5.68
N LEU A 118 17.81 -5.21 4.51
CA LEU A 118 18.44 -5.74 3.30
C LEU A 118 19.68 -4.95 2.84
N TYR A 119 19.75 -3.66 3.13
CA TYR A 119 20.82 -2.78 2.65
C TYR A 119 21.79 -2.32 3.74
N PHE A 120 21.33 -2.22 4.99
CA PHE A 120 22.09 -1.60 6.07
C PHE A 120 22.33 -2.50 7.29
N MET A 121 21.83 -3.75 7.29
CA MET A 121 22.10 -4.73 8.36
C MET A 121 22.80 -6.01 7.87
N LEU A 122 23.61 -5.88 6.81
CA LEU A 122 24.74 -6.79 6.56
C LEU A 122 25.98 -6.29 7.32
#